data_AF-A0A1F4DTA7-F1
#
_entry.id   AF-A0A1F4DTA7-F1
#
_cell.length_a   1.000
_cell.length_b   1.000
_cell.length_c   1.000
_cell.angle_alpha   90.00
_cell.angle_beta   90.00
_cell.angle_gamma   90.00
#
_symmetry.space_group_name_H-M   'P 1'
#
loop_
_entity.id
_entity.type
_entity.pdbx_description
1 polymer ?
#
loop_
_entity_poly.entity_id
_entity_poly.type
_entity_poly.pdbx_seq_one_letter_code
_entity_poly.pdbx_strand_id
1 'polypeptide(L)'
;MTRVPIIDSAAATGEVARFFEATTRLRGRVPNSARTWGHVPHVAKFFLLAGVPLQREGAGGVLSCRIKEMAVLKTSHVNSCAY
;
A
#
# COMPACT_ATOMS: atom_id res chain seq x y z
N MET A 1 1.73 8.73 -16.41
CA MET A 1 3.13 8.76 -15.93
C MET A 1 3.17 9.40 -14.55
N THR A 2 3.97 8.87 -13.63
CA THR A 2 4.07 9.37 -12.23
C THR A 2 4.84 10.69 -12.19
N ARG A 3 4.36 11.66 -11.42
CA ARG A 3 4.98 13.00 -11.27
C ARG A 3 6.10 13.07 -10.22
N VAL A 4 6.23 12.03 -9.42
CA VAL A 4 7.22 11.91 -8.34
C VAL A 4 8.18 10.78 -8.66
N PRO A 5 9.49 10.91 -8.37
CA PRO A 5 10.45 9.83 -8.56
C PRO A 5 10.03 8.54 -7.84
N ILE A 6 10.14 7.42 -8.54
CA ILE A 6 9.85 6.10 -7.98
C ILE A 6 11.17 5.48 -7.52
N ILE A 7 11.30 5.22 -6.21
CA ILE A 7 12.52 4.61 -5.65
C ILE A 7 12.64 3.17 -6.16
N ASP A 8 13.81 2.77 -6.66
CA ASP A 8 14.09 1.37 -6.95
C ASP A 8 14.14 0.54 -5.67
N SER A 9 13.30 -0.48 -5.59
CA SER A 9 13.25 -1.36 -4.42
C SER A 9 14.51 -2.19 -4.24
N ALA A 10 15.23 -2.51 -5.33
CA ALA A 10 16.46 -3.29 -5.25
C ALA A 10 17.65 -2.47 -4.70
N ALA A 11 17.65 -1.16 -4.93
CA ALA A 11 18.69 -0.24 -4.47
C ALA A 11 18.36 0.45 -3.12
N ALA A 12 17.19 0.17 -2.54
CA ALA A 12 16.76 0.80 -1.30
C ALA A 12 17.65 0.38 -0.12
N THR A 13 17.98 1.34 0.75
CA THR A 13 18.76 1.11 1.96
C THR A 13 18.05 1.68 3.20
N GLY A 14 18.54 1.33 4.39
CA GLY A 14 18.04 1.85 5.66
C GLY A 14 16.54 1.63 5.88
N GLU A 15 15.83 2.68 6.31
CA GLU A 15 14.41 2.61 6.67
C GLU A 15 13.49 2.41 5.45
N VAL A 16 13.93 2.82 4.27
CA VAL A 16 13.19 2.58 3.01
C VAL A 16 13.19 1.09 2.68
N ALA A 17 14.34 0.43 2.80
CA ALA A 17 14.46 -1.02 2.58
C ALA A 17 13.56 -1.80 3.55
N ARG A 18 13.57 -1.44 4.84
CA ARG A 18 12.70 -2.07 5.85
C ARG A 18 11.22 -1.88 5.55
N PHE A 19 10.83 -0.71 5.06
CA PHE A 19 9.45 -0.47 4.63
C PHE A 19 9.08 -1.33 3.40
N PHE A 20 9.96 -1.49 2.42
CA PHE A 20 9.73 -2.34 1.25
C PHE A 20 9.68 -3.84 1.61
N GLU A 21 10.52 -4.29 2.54
CA GLU A 21 10.46 -5.64 3.09
C GLU A 21 9.12 -5.90 3.78
N ALA A 22 8.69 -5.00 4.67
CA ALA A 22 7.38 -5.10 5.34
C ALA A 22 6.22 -5.09 4.34
N THR A 23 6.31 -4.25 3.31
CA THR A 23 5.30 -4.19 2.23
C THR A 23 5.24 -5.51 1.47
N THR A 24 6.39 -6.10 1.14
CA THR A 24 6.47 -7.40 0.47
C THR A 24 5.88 -8.50 1.33
N ARG A 25 6.17 -8.54 2.63
CA ARG A 25 5.58 -9.52 3.55
C ARG A 25 4.06 -9.41 3.64
N LEU A 26 3.50 -8.20 3.63
CA LEU A 26 2.06 -8.00 3.78
C LEU A 26 1.27 -8.11 2.45
N ARG A 27 1.89 -7.74 1.34
CA ARG A 27 1.23 -7.58 0.02
C ARG A 27 1.79 -8.48 -1.08
N GLY A 28 2.84 -9.26 -0.80
CA GLY A 28 3.51 -10.16 -1.76
C GLY A 28 4.44 -9.45 -2.76
N ARG A 29 4.46 -8.12 -2.81
CA ARG A 29 5.29 -7.31 -3.71
C ARG A 29 5.40 -5.87 -3.22
N VAL A 30 6.29 -5.08 -3.83
CA VAL A 30 6.37 -3.62 -3.64
C VAL A 30 5.66 -2.90 -4.80
N PRO A 31 4.41 -2.42 -4.64
CA PRO A 31 3.73 -1.65 -5.69
C PRO A 31 4.37 -0.26 -5.89
N ASN A 32 4.16 0.37 -7.05
CA ASN A 32 4.71 1.71 -7.34
C ASN A 32 4.28 2.77 -6.30
N SER A 33 3.07 2.66 -5.74
CA SER A 33 2.59 3.53 -4.66
C SER A 33 3.49 3.40 -3.43
N ALA A 34 3.83 2.18 -3.00
CA ALA A 34 4.79 1.98 -1.92
C ALA A 34 6.17 2.55 -2.28
N ARG A 35 6.64 2.35 -3.51
CA ARG A 35 7.91 2.94 -3.98
C ARG A 35 7.93 4.47 -3.92
N THR A 36 6.79 5.13 -4.12
CA THR A 36 6.63 6.58 -3.89
C THR A 36 6.56 6.93 -2.40
N TRP A 37 5.82 6.16 -1.58
CA TRP A 37 5.78 6.35 -0.14
C TRP A 37 7.14 6.14 0.55
N GLY A 38 8.08 5.46 -0.12
CA GLY A 38 9.46 5.28 0.34
C GLY A 38 10.22 6.59 0.60
N HIS A 39 9.76 7.74 0.07
CA HIS A 39 10.31 9.06 0.43
C HIS A 39 9.97 9.49 1.87
N VAL A 40 8.99 8.85 2.52
CA VAL A 40 8.54 9.14 3.89
C VAL A 40 8.37 7.84 4.70
N PRO A 41 9.42 7.01 4.84
CA PRO A 41 9.29 5.61 5.25
C PRO A 41 8.72 5.41 6.66
N HIS A 42 8.95 6.35 7.58
CA HIS A 42 8.40 6.28 8.94
C HIS A 42 6.88 6.42 8.96
N VAL A 43 6.34 7.36 8.18
CA VAL A 43 4.89 7.57 8.03
C VAL A 43 4.28 6.43 7.20
N ALA A 44 4.99 6.00 6.14
CA ALA A 44 4.53 4.94 5.26
C ALA A 44 4.30 3.60 5.99
N LYS A 45 5.17 3.25 6.95
CA LYS A 45 5.00 2.05 7.79
C LYS A 45 3.73 2.10 8.64
N PHE A 46 3.39 3.26 9.21
CA PHE A 46 2.15 3.42 9.94
C PHE A 46 0.92 3.21 9.03
N PHE A 47 0.93 3.83 7.85
CA PHE A 47 -0.15 3.66 6.87
C PHE A 47 -0.29 2.21 6.37
N LEU A 48 0.83 1.50 6.22
CA LEU A 48 0.81 0.09 5.82
C LEU A 48 0.02 -0.77 6.81
N LEU A 49 0.21 -0.54 8.11
CA LEU A 49 -0.50 -1.24 9.17
C LEU A 49 -1.96 -0.80 9.27
N ALA A 50 -2.23 0.51 9.18
CA ALA A 50 -3.59 1.05 9.19
C ALA A 50 -4.45 0.50 8.04
N GLY A 51 -3.82 0.13 6.91
CA GLY A 51 -4.51 -0.49 5.77
C GLY A 51 -4.94 -1.94 6.01
N VAL A 52 -4.39 -2.65 6.99
CA VAL A 52 -4.73 -4.07 7.27
C VAL A 52 -6.22 -4.27 7.55
N PRO A 53 -6.84 -3.59 8.53
CA PRO A 53 -8.28 -3.76 8.79
C PRO A 53 -9.16 -3.31 7.62
N LEU A 54 -8.66 -2.44 6.74
CA LEU A 54 -9.39 -1.95 5.56
C LEU A 54 -9.34 -2.89 4.36
N GLN A 55 -8.30 -3.74 4.25
CA GLN A 55 -8.06 -4.59 3.09
C GLN A 55 -8.17 -6.10 3.40
N ARG A 56 -8.01 -6.49 4.66
CA ARG A 56 -8.00 -7.89 5.11
C ARG A 56 -9.16 -8.17 6.06
N GLU A 57 -9.53 -9.44 6.20
CA GLU A 57 -10.43 -9.91 7.25
C GLU A 57 -9.73 -9.99 8.61
N GLY A 58 -10.52 -9.97 9.68
CA GLY A 58 -10.00 -9.93 11.06
C GLY A 58 -9.69 -8.52 11.56
N ALA A 59 -8.84 -8.42 12.58
CA ALA A 59 -8.47 -7.16 13.24
C ALA A 59 -9.68 -6.30 13.69
N GLY A 60 -10.80 -6.95 14.06
CA GLY A 60 -12.05 -6.28 14.46
C GLY A 60 -12.98 -5.89 13.31
N GLY A 61 -12.60 -6.13 12.05
CA GLY A 61 -13.46 -5.88 10.89
C GLY A 61 -14.51 -6.98 10.69
N VAL A 62 -15.75 -6.58 10.41
CA VAL A 62 -16.90 -7.48 10.20
C VAL A 62 -17.21 -7.77 8.73
N LEU A 63 -16.59 -7.05 7.81
CA LEU A 63 -16.80 -7.22 6.36
C LEU A 63 -15.77 -8.19 5.77
N SER A 64 -16.21 -8.99 4.79
CA SER A 64 -15.31 -9.85 4.01
C SER A 64 -14.38 -9.04 3.11
N CYS A 65 -13.25 -9.62 2.73
CA CYS A 65 -12.31 -9.02 1.78
C CYS A 65 -13.01 -8.67 0.46
N ARG A 66 -13.96 -9.52 0.02
CA ARG A 66 -14.74 -9.30 -1.21
C ARG A 66 -15.51 -7.98 -1.17
N ILE A 67 -16.23 -7.70 -0.08
CA ILE A 67 -17.02 -6.47 0.03
C ILE A 67 -16.11 -5.24 0.13
N LYS A 68 -15.01 -5.34 0.89
CA LYS A 68 -14.02 -4.27 1.02
C LYS A 68 -13.40 -3.92 -0.34
N GLU A 69 -13.01 -4.93 -1.13
CA GLU A 69 -12.43 -4.70 -2.45
C GLU A 69 -13.47 -4.13 -3.44
N MET A 70 -14.73 -4.57 -3.38
CA MET A 70 -15.81 -3.96 -4.18
C MET A 70 -15.98 -2.47 -3.86
N ALA A 71 -15.87 -2.07 -2.58
CA ALA A 71 -15.91 -0.66 -2.20
C ALA A 71 -14.71 0.12 -2.76
N VAL A 72 -13.50 -0.46 -2.70
CA VAL A 72 -12.28 0.14 -3.30
C VAL A 72 -12.44 0.31 -4.81
N LEU A 73 -12.90 -0.71 -5.52
CA LEU A 73 -13.10 -0.68 -6.97
C LEU A 73 -14.17 0.34 -7.36
N LYS A 74 -15.32 0.35 -6.67
CA LYS A 74 -16.40 1.30 -6.97
C LYS A 74 -15.95 2.75 -6.71
N THR A 75 -15.25 2.99 -5.61
CA THR A 75 -14.70 4.31 -5.28
C THR A 75 -13.68 4.75 -6.33
N SER A 76 -12.79 3.86 -6.75
CA SER A 76 -11.79 4.15 -7.78
C SER A 76 -12.44 4.47 -9.13
N HIS A 77 -13.47 3.70 -9.51
CA HIS A 77 -14.22 3.91 -10.74
C HIS A 77 -14.96 5.25 -10.75
N VAL A 78 -15.69 5.60 -9.68
CA VAL A 78 -16.40 6.90 -9.57
C VAL A 78 -15.43 8.07 -9.62
N ASN A 79 -14.21 7.91 -9.08
CA ASN A 79 -13.17 8.93 -9.14
C ASN A 79 -12.30 8.89 -10.40
N SER A 80 -12.61 8.03 -11.38
CA SER A 80 -11.80 7.84 -12.60
C SER A 80 -10.31 7.59 -12.30
N CYS A 81 -10.02 6.87 -11.21
CA CYS A 81 -8.66 6.56 -10.78
C CYS A 81 -8.09 5.41 -11.62
N ALA A 82 -7.17 5.73 -12.53
CA ALA A 82 -6.50 4.79 -13.43
C ALA A 82 -5.03 4.58 -13.03
N TYR A 83 -4.82 4.10 -11.80
CA TYR A 83 -3.50 3.76 -11.25
C TYR A 83 -3.08 2.33 -11.61
#